data_AF-A0A943Z8H4-F1
#
_entry.id   AF-A0A943Z8H4-F1
#
_cell.length_a   1.000
_cell.length_b   1.000
_cell.length_c   1.000
_cell.angle_alpha   90.00
_cell.angle_beta   90.00
_cell.angle_gamma   90.00
#
_symmetry.space_group_name_H-M   'P 1'
#
loop_
_entity.id
_entity.type
_entity.pdbx_description
1 polymer ?
#
loop_
_entity_poly.entity_id
_entity_poly.type
_entity_poly.pdbx_seq_one_letter_code
_entity_poly.pdbx_strand_id
1 'polypeptide(L)'
;AVFAFAISSAVVRLGFFMGDALAVAYEHNAFLYENFTHETSLLFVCLLAAMIIALLRQEHAILQLTKAPVGPSEIEEVCDAAIEEFSLSKREGEVLKYIARGYTVDNISKKLVISPYTTQTHVRHIYSKMHVHKRSELLDYINMHRGENE
;
A
#
# COMPACT_ATOMS: atom_id res chain seq x y z
N ALA A 1 0.91 13.07 -20.67
CA ALA A 1 2.22 12.73 -20.08
C ALA A 1 3.26 13.84 -20.33
N VAL A 2 3.54 14.22 -21.58
CA VAL A 2 4.58 15.24 -21.93
C VAL A 2 4.35 16.60 -21.25
N PHE A 3 3.10 17.10 -21.20
CA PHE A 3 2.78 18.36 -20.53
C PHE A 3 3.05 18.36 -19.02
N ALA A 4 2.79 17.24 -18.33
CA ALA A 4 3.05 17.12 -16.89
C ALA A 4 4.56 17.11 -16.59
N PHE A 5 5.34 16.43 -17.43
CA PHE A 5 6.81 16.43 -17.33
C PHE A 5 7.41 17.82 -17.60
N ALA A 6 6.88 18.54 -18.60
CA ALA A 6 7.29 19.91 -18.90
C ALA A 6 7.03 20.87 -17.73
N ILE A 7 5.84 20.81 -17.11
CA ILE A 7 5.47 21.64 -15.95
C ILE A 7 6.40 21.35 -14.76
N SER A 8 6.66 20.07 -14.47
CA SER A 8 7.57 19.69 -13.38
C SER A 8 8.99 20.23 -13.61
N SER A 9 9.53 20.08 -14.83
CA SER A 9 10.86 20.59 -15.18
C SER A 9 10.97 22.12 -15.12
N ALA A 10 9.90 22.83 -15.47
CA ALA A 10 9.84 24.29 -15.44
C ALA A 10 9.84 24.82 -14.00
N VAL A 11 9.07 24.19 -13.10
CA VAL A 11 9.03 24.56 -11.68
C VAL A 11 10.39 24.36 -11.02
N VAL A 12 11.08 23.26 -11.31
CA VAL A 12 12.42 23.00 -10.78
C VAL A 12 13.43 24.06 -11.25
N ARG A 13 13.42 24.41 -12.55
CA ARG A 13 14.33 25.42 -13.11
C ARG A 13 14.05 26.83 -12.57
N LEU A 14 12.79 27.19 -12.35
CA LEU A 14 12.43 28.46 -11.71
C LEU A 14 12.94 28.52 -10.26
N GLY A 15 12.87 27.40 -9.53
CA GLY A 15 13.43 27.31 -8.18
C GLY A 15 14.93 27.57 -8.14
N PHE A 16 15.71 26.97 -9.03
CA PHE A 16 17.15 27.22 -9.14
C PHE A 16 17.46 28.69 -9.48
N PHE A 17 16.78 29.24 -10.49
CA PHE A 17 16.96 30.65 -10.86
C PHE A 17 16.66 31.61 -9.72
N MET A 18 15.60 31.35 -8.94
CA MET A 18 15.23 32.20 -7.81
C MET A 18 16.23 32.07 -6.67
N GLY A 19 16.78 30.88 -6.43
CA GLY A 19 17.86 30.65 -5.47
C GLY A 19 19.14 31.40 -5.82
N ASP A 20 19.59 31.30 -7.08
CA ASP A 20 20.78 32.00 -7.56
C ASP A 20 20.59 33.53 -7.53
N ALA A 21 19.42 34.03 -7.92
CA ALA A 21 19.11 35.46 -7.85
C ALA A 21 19.11 35.99 -6.41
N LEU A 22 18.58 35.20 -5.47
CA LEU A 22 18.59 35.53 -4.04
C LEU A 22 20.04 35.56 -3.53
N ALA A 23 20.86 34.57 -3.89
CA ALA A 23 22.28 34.49 -3.48
C ALA A 23 23.09 35.71 -3.96
N VAL A 24 22.93 36.11 -5.23
CA VAL A 24 23.58 37.29 -5.80
C VAL A 24 23.09 38.59 -5.14
N ALA A 25 21.80 38.68 -4.80
CA ALA A 25 21.25 39.84 -4.08
C ALA A 25 21.77 39.97 -2.64
N TYR A 26 22.06 38.83 -1.98
CA TYR A 26 22.75 38.79 -0.68
C TYR A 26 24.21 39.22 -0.80
N GLU A 27 24.93 38.79 -1.84
CA GLU A 27 26.33 39.13 -2.07
C GLU A 27 26.53 40.63 -2.39
N HIS A 28 25.57 41.26 -3.07
CA HIS A 28 25.66 42.68 -3.44
C HIS A 28 25.34 43.65 -2.28
N ASN A 29 24.70 43.17 -1.20
CA ASN A 29 24.25 44.02 -0.08
C ASN A 29 24.87 43.58 1.25
N ALA A 30 26.05 44.11 1.56
CA ALA A 30 26.80 43.79 2.80
C ALA A 30 25.99 43.96 4.11
N PHE A 31 25.00 44.88 4.14
CA PHE A 31 24.12 45.10 5.29
C PHE A 31 23.14 43.94 5.57
N LEU A 32 22.69 43.22 4.53
CA LEU A 32 21.76 42.10 4.67
C LEU A 32 22.47 40.83 5.16
N TYR A 33 23.77 40.70 4.86
CA TYR A 33 24.59 39.57 5.29
C TYR A 33 24.78 39.54 6.81
N GLU A 34 25.05 40.69 7.42
CA GLU A 34 25.44 40.78 8.83
C GLU A 34 24.27 40.58 9.80
N ASN A 35 23.04 40.97 9.40
CA ASN A 35 21.87 40.94 10.29
C ASN A 35 20.90 39.77 10.06
N PHE A 36 20.87 39.14 8.88
CA PHE A 36 19.76 38.26 8.47
C PHE A 36 20.15 36.84 8.03
N THR A 37 21.44 36.52 7.95
CA THR A 37 21.93 35.22 7.45
C THR A 37 21.63 34.05 8.38
N HIS A 38 21.71 34.26 9.70
CA HIS A 38 21.48 33.20 10.68
C HIS A 38 19.99 32.81 10.76
N GLU A 39 19.09 33.80 10.75
CA GLU A 39 17.64 33.57 10.83
C GLU A 39 17.08 32.94 9.55
N THR A 40 17.57 33.36 8.38
CA THR A 40 17.06 32.87 7.09
C THR A 40 17.57 31.48 6.74
N SER A 41 18.82 31.14 7.09
CA SER A 41 19.35 29.79 6.90
C SER A 41 18.62 28.77 7.77
N LEU A 42 18.34 29.09 9.04
CA LEU A 42 17.55 28.22 9.93
C LEU A 42 16.13 28.02 9.40
N LEU A 43 15.46 29.07 8.94
CA LEU A 43 14.13 28.95 8.33
C LEU A 43 14.15 28.07 7.08
N PHE A 44 15.15 28.21 6.21
CA PHE A 44 15.26 27.40 5.00
C PHE A 44 15.52 25.93 5.33
N VAL A 45 16.41 25.63 6.28
CA VAL A 45 16.68 24.27 6.77
C VAL A 45 15.41 23.65 7.37
N CYS A 46 14.66 24.41 8.17
CA CYS A 46 13.39 23.97 8.75
C CYS A 46 12.32 23.68 7.68
N LEU A 47 12.20 24.53 6.66
CA LEU A 47 11.26 24.33 5.56
C LEU A 47 11.62 23.11 4.72
N LEU A 48 12.90 22.90 4.42
CA LEU A 48 13.38 21.70 3.72
C LEU A 48 13.12 20.44 4.56
N ALA A 49 13.42 20.47 5.86
CA ALA A 49 13.16 19.33 6.74
C ALA A 49 11.66 18.98 6.81
N ALA A 50 10.79 19.99 6.97
CA ALA A 50 9.34 19.80 6.97
C ALA A 50 8.83 19.26 5.63
N MET A 51 9.37 19.73 4.51
CA MET A 51 9.03 19.24 3.16
C MET A 51 9.46 17.78 2.99
N ILE A 52 10.69 17.42 3.39
CA ILE A 52 11.19 16.04 3.32
C ILE A 52 10.33 15.11 4.17
N ILE A 53 9.99 15.50 5.40
CA ILE A 53 9.10 14.72 6.28
C ILE A 53 7.72 14.54 5.64
N ALA A 54 7.16 15.58 5.02
CA ALA A 54 5.87 15.50 4.34
C ALA A 54 5.91 14.56 3.12
N LEU A 55 7.00 14.58 2.35
CA LEU A 55 7.22 13.69 1.21
C LEU A 55 7.38 12.23 1.65
N LEU A 56 8.18 11.97 2.69
CA LEU A 56 8.34 10.63 3.27
C LEU A 56 7.03 10.08 3.84
N ARG A 57 6.20 10.93 4.46
CA ARG A 57 4.87 10.52 4.93
C ARG A 57 3.96 10.08 3.80
N GLN A 58 4.15 10.63 2.60
CA GLN A 58 3.35 10.29 1.43
C GLN A 58 3.72 8.93 0.84
N GLU A 59 4.99 8.49 0.95
CA GLU A 59 5.47 7.19 0.45
C GLU A 59 4.74 5.99 1.08
N HIS A 60 4.39 6.06 2.37
CA HIS A 60 3.65 5.00 3.06
C HIS A 60 2.26 4.72 2.47
N ALA A 61 1.64 5.69 1.79
CA ALA A 61 0.34 5.51 1.15
C ALA A 61 0.43 4.83 -0.23
N ILE A 62 1.62 4.79 -0.85
CA ILE A 62 1.80 4.33 -2.24
C ILE A 62 2.18 2.84 -2.28
N LEU A 63 2.90 2.32 -1.28
CA LEU A 63 3.28 0.90 -1.21
C LEU A 63 2.08 -0.07 -1.12
N GLN A 64 0.93 0.37 -0.61
CA GLN A 64 -0.29 -0.46 -0.61
C GLN A 64 -0.99 -0.55 -1.97
N LEU A 65 -0.72 0.38 -2.89
CA LEU A 65 -1.37 0.45 -4.19
C LEU A 65 -0.48 -0.08 -5.34
N THR A 66 0.82 -0.24 -5.12
CA THR A 66 1.76 -0.80 -6.12
C THR A 66 2.06 -2.28 -5.91
N LYS A 67 1.58 -2.91 -4.81
CA LYS A 67 1.62 -4.38 -4.71
C LYS A 67 0.65 -4.93 -5.78
N ALA A 68 1.23 -5.42 -6.87
CA ALA A 68 0.51 -5.98 -8.01
C ALA A 68 -0.57 -6.95 -7.50
N PRO A 69 -1.77 -7.00 -8.13
CA PRO A 69 -2.76 -7.99 -7.80
C PRO A 69 -2.10 -9.36 -7.96
N VAL A 70 -1.92 -10.05 -6.84
CA VAL A 70 -1.26 -11.34 -6.73
C VAL A 70 -1.84 -12.25 -7.81
N GLY A 71 -0.97 -12.80 -8.64
CA GLY A 71 -1.37 -13.74 -9.68
C GLY A 71 -2.18 -14.87 -9.04
N PRO A 72 -3.20 -15.41 -9.72
CA PRO A 72 -4.05 -16.46 -9.18
C PRO A 72 -3.28 -17.70 -8.67
N SER A 73 -2.03 -17.91 -9.09
CA SER A 73 -1.17 -19.04 -8.70
C SER A 73 -0.70 -19.01 -7.25
N GLU A 74 -0.16 -17.91 -6.74
CA GLU A 74 0.38 -17.86 -5.36
C GLU A 74 -0.71 -18.02 -4.30
N ILE A 75 -1.87 -17.39 -4.52
CA ILE A 75 -3.03 -17.55 -3.62
C ILE A 75 -3.54 -18.99 -3.65
N GLU A 76 -3.53 -19.63 -4.83
CA GLU A 76 -3.96 -21.02 -4.96
C GLU A 76 -3.02 -21.97 -4.21
N GLU A 77 -1.70 -21.79 -4.30
CA GLU A 77 -0.72 -22.62 -3.59
C GLU A 77 -0.85 -22.52 -2.07
N VAL A 78 -0.95 -21.31 -1.52
CA VAL A 78 -1.15 -21.12 -0.07
C VAL A 78 -2.49 -21.71 0.38
N CYS A 79 -3.54 -21.55 -0.43
CA CYS A 79 -4.83 -22.18 -0.12
C CYS A 79 -4.75 -23.70 -0.16
N ASP A 80 -4.01 -24.28 -1.10
CA ASP A 80 -3.85 -25.73 -1.23
C ASP A 80 -3.06 -26.32 -0.06
N ALA A 81 -2.00 -25.64 0.39
CA ALA A 81 -1.30 -26.00 1.62
C ALA A 81 -2.23 -25.95 2.86
N ALA A 82 -3.04 -24.90 3.00
CA ALA A 82 -4.00 -24.79 4.09
C ALA A 82 -5.11 -25.86 4.01
N ILE A 83 -5.53 -26.24 2.81
CA ILE A 83 -6.51 -27.32 2.61
C ILE A 83 -5.97 -28.65 3.13
N GLU A 84 -4.69 -28.94 2.87
CA GLU A 84 -4.03 -30.14 3.35
C GLU A 84 -3.81 -30.11 4.87
N GLU A 85 -3.30 -29.00 5.41
CA GLU A 85 -3.03 -28.81 6.84
C GLU A 85 -4.31 -28.99 7.70
N PHE A 86 -5.41 -28.35 7.30
CA PHE A 86 -6.66 -28.37 8.05
C PHE A 86 -7.66 -29.45 7.57
N SER A 87 -7.26 -30.32 6.65
CA SER A 87 -8.11 -31.39 6.09
C SER A 87 -9.49 -30.86 5.64
N LEU A 88 -9.46 -29.78 4.85
CA LEU A 88 -10.66 -29.17 4.31
C LEU A 88 -11.24 -30.04 3.19
N SER A 89 -12.57 -30.12 3.12
CA SER A 89 -13.24 -30.81 2.02
C SER A 89 -13.07 -30.03 0.71
N LYS A 90 -13.24 -30.70 -0.44
CA LYS A 90 -13.14 -30.07 -1.77
C LYS A 90 -13.99 -28.79 -1.87
N ARG A 91 -15.22 -28.82 -1.34
CA ARG A 91 -16.12 -27.65 -1.35
C ARG A 91 -15.69 -26.54 -0.41
N GLU A 92 -15.14 -26.88 0.75
CA GLU A 92 -14.59 -25.89 1.67
C GLU A 92 -13.33 -25.22 1.09
N GLY A 93 -12.48 -25.98 0.40
CA GLY A 93 -11.30 -25.45 -0.30
C GLY A 93 -11.65 -24.50 -1.44
N GLU A 94 -12.66 -24.83 -2.26
CA GLU A 94 -13.18 -23.91 -3.29
C GLU A 94 -13.66 -22.58 -2.69
N VAL A 95 -14.42 -22.65 -1.59
CA VAL A 95 -14.92 -21.48 -0.87
C VAL A 95 -13.76 -20.67 -0.26
N LEU A 96 -12.75 -21.32 0.31
CA LEU A 96 -11.56 -20.68 0.87
C LEU A 96 -10.81 -19.87 -0.20
N LYS A 97 -10.58 -20.46 -1.38
CA LYS A 97 -9.92 -19.78 -2.53
C LYS A 97 -10.66 -18.51 -2.94
N TYR A 98 -12.00 -18.52 -2.95
CA TYR A 98 -12.77 -17.31 -3.24
C TYR A 98 -12.72 -16.27 -2.11
N ILE A 99 -12.69 -16.71 -0.84
CA ILE A 99 -12.54 -15.78 0.29
C ILE A 99 -11.18 -15.09 0.24
N ALA A 100 -10.11 -15.83 -0.05
CA ALA A 100 -8.75 -15.33 -0.20
C ALA A 100 -8.63 -14.25 -1.27
N ARG A 101 -9.39 -14.39 -2.38
CA ARG A 101 -9.50 -13.40 -3.46
C ARG A 101 -10.36 -12.18 -3.11
N GLY A 102 -10.90 -12.10 -1.89
CA GLY A 102 -11.70 -10.97 -1.44
C GLY A 102 -13.18 -11.03 -1.83
N TYR A 103 -13.69 -12.16 -2.35
CA TYR A 103 -15.12 -12.26 -2.67
C TYR A 103 -15.98 -12.27 -1.40
N THR A 104 -17.16 -11.65 -1.51
CA THR A 104 -18.23 -11.69 -0.50
C THR A 104 -19.02 -12.99 -0.60
N VAL A 105 -19.71 -13.37 0.48
CA VAL A 105 -20.53 -14.60 0.54
C VAL A 105 -21.56 -14.66 -0.60
N ASP A 106 -22.17 -13.52 -0.94
CA ASP A 106 -23.16 -13.42 -2.03
C ASP A 106 -22.53 -13.59 -3.43
N ASN A 107 -21.30 -13.11 -3.62
CA ASN A 107 -20.59 -13.34 -4.88
C ASN A 107 -20.13 -14.80 -5.02
N ILE A 108 -19.74 -15.42 -3.91
CA ILE A 108 -19.35 -16.84 -3.86
C ILE A 108 -20.55 -17.73 -4.18
N SER A 109 -21.69 -17.45 -3.57
CA SER A 109 -22.93 -18.22 -3.79
C SER A 109 -23.36 -18.20 -5.26
N LYS A 110 -23.28 -17.02 -5.91
CA LYS A 110 -23.53 -16.84 -7.34
C LYS A 110 -22.54 -17.62 -8.21
N LYS A 111 -21.25 -17.59 -7.89
CA LYS A 111 -20.21 -18.30 -8.65
C LYS A 111 -20.31 -19.82 -8.53
N LEU A 112 -20.60 -20.32 -7.34
CA LEU A 112 -20.73 -21.75 -7.07
C LEU A 112 -22.14 -22.30 -7.35
N VAL A 113 -23.08 -21.43 -7.73
CA VAL A 113 -24.50 -21.76 -8.00
C VAL A 113 -25.13 -22.50 -6.80
N ILE A 114 -24.90 -21.97 -5.60
CA ILE A 114 -25.45 -22.50 -4.34
C ILE A 114 -26.16 -21.40 -3.56
N SER A 115 -26.98 -21.78 -2.58
CA SER A 115 -27.66 -20.78 -1.75
C SER A 115 -26.65 -19.99 -0.88
N PRO A 116 -26.92 -18.71 -0.58
CA PRO A 116 -26.07 -17.93 0.33
C PRO A 116 -26.04 -18.55 1.74
N TYR A 117 -27.12 -19.21 2.16
CA TYR A 117 -27.18 -19.96 3.42
C TYR A 117 -26.17 -21.12 3.43
N THR A 118 -26.14 -21.94 2.38
CA THR A 118 -25.18 -23.05 2.22
C THR A 118 -23.75 -22.53 2.21
N THR A 119 -23.50 -21.40 1.54
CA THR A 119 -22.18 -20.77 1.52
C THR A 119 -21.75 -20.36 2.93
N GLN A 120 -22.64 -19.73 3.72
CA GLN A 120 -22.34 -19.40 5.12
C GLN A 120 -22.03 -20.64 5.97
N THR A 121 -22.74 -21.74 5.75
CA THR A 121 -22.45 -23.01 6.43
C THR A 121 -21.04 -23.50 6.12
N HIS A 122 -20.62 -23.48 4.85
CA HIS A 122 -19.24 -23.81 4.47
C HIS A 122 -18.22 -22.87 5.13
N VAL A 123 -18.46 -21.55 5.14
CA VAL A 123 -17.58 -20.59 5.83
C VAL A 123 -17.47 -20.89 7.32
N ARG A 124 -18.58 -21.22 7.98
CA ARG A 124 -18.58 -21.56 9.40
C ARG A 124 -17.77 -22.81 9.69
N HIS A 125 -17.86 -23.83 8.84
CA HIS A 125 -17.07 -25.05 9.00
C HIS A 125 -15.58 -24.78 8.76
N ILE A 126 -15.23 -23.96 7.77
CA ILE A 126 -13.85 -23.52 7.55
C ILE A 126 -13.31 -22.83 8.80
N TYR A 127 -14.05 -21.87 9.36
CA TYR A 127 -13.67 -21.17 10.58
C TYR A 127 -13.47 -22.11 11.77
N SER A 128 -14.36 -23.09 11.92
CA SER A 128 -14.24 -24.10 12.98
C SER A 128 -13.03 -25.01 12.81
N LYS A 129 -12.66 -25.37 11.58
CA LYS A 129 -11.53 -26.27 11.28
C LYS A 129 -10.19 -25.55 11.36
N MET A 130 -10.13 -24.31 10.88
CA MET A 130 -8.93 -23.46 10.94
C MET A 130 -8.77 -22.75 12.29
N HIS A 131 -9.69 -22.94 13.23
CA HIS A 131 -9.69 -22.29 14.54
C HIS A 131 -9.64 -20.75 14.48
N VAL A 132 -10.26 -20.16 13.45
CA VAL A 132 -10.36 -18.71 13.28
C VAL A 132 -11.78 -18.23 13.60
N HIS A 133 -11.91 -17.04 14.16
CA HIS A 133 -13.19 -16.48 14.57
C HIS A 133 -13.62 -15.30 13.70
N LYS A 134 -12.68 -14.69 12.98
CA LYS A 134 -12.94 -13.53 12.12
C LYS A 134 -12.45 -13.74 10.70
N ARG A 135 -13.12 -13.08 9.76
CA ARG A 135 -12.67 -13.01 8.37
C ARG A 135 -11.27 -12.41 8.25
N SER A 136 -10.96 -11.40 9.08
CA SER A 136 -9.63 -10.79 9.11
C SER A 136 -8.56 -11.81 9.48
N GLU A 137 -8.78 -12.60 10.54
CA GLU A 137 -7.82 -13.63 11.00
C GLU A 137 -7.54 -14.69 9.93
N LEU A 138 -8.58 -15.13 9.20
CA LEU A 138 -8.41 -16.04 8.08
C LEU A 138 -7.56 -15.43 6.95
N LEU A 139 -7.82 -14.17 6.60
CA LEU A 139 -7.04 -13.47 5.59
C LEU A 139 -5.60 -13.20 6.07
N ASP A 140 -5.41 -12.93 7.36
CA ASP A 140 -4.11 -12.72 7.97
C ASP A 140 -3.29 -14.01 7.92
N TYR A 141 -3.89 -15.16 8.24
CA TYR A 141 -3.25 -16.47 8.08
C TYR A 141 -2.75 -16.69 6.65
N ILE A 142 -3.60 -16.45 5.64
CA ILE A 142 -3.23 -16.62 4.22
C ILE A 142 -2.12 -15.63 3.83
N ASN A 143 -2.20 -14.38 4.29
CA ASN A 143 -1.20 -13.36 4.00
C ASN A 143 0.16 -13.64 4.66
N MET A 144 0.18 -14.29 5.83
CA MET A 144 1.39 -14.63 6.56
C MET A 144 2.13 -15.78 5.87
N HIS A 145 1.41 -16.84 5.48
CA HIS A 145 1.97 -17.99 4.77
C HIS A 145 2.33 -17.68 3.30
N ARG A 146 1.81 -16.56 2.75
CA ARG A 146 2.27 -16.05 1.45
C ARG A 146 3.73 -15.59 1.48
N GLY A 147 4.21 -15.04 2.60
CA GLY A 147 5.56 -14.46 2.70
C GLY A 147 6.67 -15.48 2.97
N GLU A 148 6.33 -16.72 3.31
CA GLU A 148 7.30 -17.79 3.57
C GLU A 148 7.73 -18.54 2.29
N ASN A 149 6.99 -18.35 1.19
CA ASN A 149 7.24 -19.00 -0.11
C ASN A 149 8.09 -18.14 -1.09
N GLU A 150 8.59 -16.97 -0.66
CA GLU A 150 9.59 -16.15 -1.38
C GLU A 150 11.01 -16.44 -0.87
#